data_AF-A0A7K1FKY5-F1
#
_entry.id   AF-A0A7K1FKY5-F1
#
_cell.length_a   1.000
_cell.length_b   1.000
_cell.length_c   1.000
_cell.angle_alpha   90.00
_cell.angle_beta   90.00
_cell.angle_gamma   90.00
#
_symmetry.space_group_name_H-M   'P 1'
#
loop_
_entity.id
_entity.type
_entity.pdbx_description
1 polymer ?
#
loop_
_entity_poly.entity_id
_entity_poly.type
_entity_poly.pdbx_seq_one_letter_code
_entity_poly.pdbx_strand_id
1 'polypeptide(L)'
;MFAGDAANGNAAVAVLDLLLLIFIVVELLYAVRTTIARRELIAEPFLIVGIIASIKEIVVLSVKAAEDVGKGAEFSDSMREIAILGALVLVLGLTAWLLRRKEREPDEGRNADEEDAAKA
;
A
#
# COMPACT_ATOMS: atom_id res chain seq x y z
N MET A 1 -16.53 -14.04 -34.16
CA MET A 1 -17.01 -13.17 -33.07
C MET A 1 -16.06 -13.11 -31.86
N PHE A 2 -15.00 -13.94 -31.77
CA PHE A 2 -14.07 -13.99 -30.61
C PHE A 2 -12.82 -13.08 -30.70
N ALA A 3 -12.56 -12.44 -31.84
CA ALA A 3 -11.38 -11.59 -32.03
C ALA A 3 -11.51 -10.17 -31.44
N GLY A 4 -12.74 -9.69 -31.21
CA GLY A 4 -12.99 -8.37 -30.62
C GLY A 4 -12.82 -8.32 -29.11
N ASP A 5 -12.95 -9.47 -28.43
CA ASP A 5 -12.91 -9.56 -26.96
C ASP A 5 -11.46 -9.53 -26.43
N ALA A 6 -10.54 -10.20 -27.12
CA ALA A 6 -9.10 -10.17 -26.77
C ALA A 6 -8.46 -8.77 -27.00
N ALA A 7 -8.89 -8.05 -28.04
CA ALA A 7 -8.44 -6.67 -28.27
C ALA A 7 -8.96 -5.71 -27.18
N ASN A 8 -10.21 -5.92 -26.72
CA ASN A 8 -10.80 -5.14 -25.63
C ASN A 8 -10.18 -5.48 -24.27
N GLY A 9 -9.86 -6.75 -24.01
CA GLY A 9 -9.17 -7.18 -22.79
C GLY A 9 -7.83 -6.48 -22.64
N ASN A 10 -6.98 -6.53 -23.67
CA ASN A 10 -5.67 -5.89 -23.65
C ASN A 10 -5.76 -4.36 -23.53
N ALA A 11 -6.77 -3.74 -24.14
CA ALA A 11 -7.03 -2.30 -23.99
C ALA A 11 -7.46 -1.95 -22.55
N ALA A 12 -8.29 -2.77 -21.91
CA ALA A 12 -8.71 -2.57 -20.52
C ALA A 12 -7.52 -2.71 -19.54
N VAL A 13 -6.63 -3.69 -19.76
CA VAL A 13 -5.40 -3.84 -18.97
C VAL A 13 -4.48 -2.64 -19.13
N ALA A 14 -4.29 -2.14 -20.35
CA ALA A 14 -3.46 -0.98 -20.61
C ALA A 14 -4.00 0.30 -19.94
N VAL A 15 -5.33 0.49 -19.97
CA VAL A 15 -5.99 1.60 -19.26
C VAL A 15 -5.81 1.45 -17.75
N LEU A 16 -6.00 0.24 -17.22
CA LEU A 16 -5.80 -0.03 -15.80
C LEU A 16 -4.35 0.27 -15.38
N ASP A 17 -3.36 -0.18 -16.14
CA ASP A 17 -1.95 0.07 -15.82
C ASP A 17 -1.60 1.56 -15.82
N LEU A 18 -2.14 2.33 -16.78
CA LEU A 18 -2.00 3.79 -16.83
C LEU A 18 -2.68 4.48 -15.66
N LEU A 19 -3.93 4.12 -15.34
CA LEU A 19 -4.66 4.67 -14.20
C LEU A 19 -3.94 4.38 -12.88
N LEU A 20 -3.41 3.17 -12.74
CA LEU A 20 -2.66 2.75 -11.58
C LEU A 20 -1.29 3.44 -11.48
N LEU A 21 -0.61 3.70 -12.61
CA LEU A 21 0.60 4.52 -12.64
C LEU A 21 0.32 5.95 -12.20
N ILE A 22 -0.78 6.56 -12.69
CA ILE A 22 -1.20 7.90 -12.27
C ILE A 22 -1.50 7.91 -10.77
N PHE A 23 -2.17 6.88 -10.26
CA PHE A 23 -2.47 6.75 -8.84
C PHE A 23 -1.19 6.74 -7.99
N ILE A 24 -0.15 5.98 -8.38
CA ILE A 24 1.16 5.99 -7.70
C ILE A 24 1.75 7.40 -7.68
N VAL A 25 1.76 8.09 -8.83
CA VAL A 25 2.36 9.43 -8.93
C VAL A 25 1.62 10.42 -8.03
N VAL A 26 0.29 10.43 -8.06
CA VAL A 26 -0.54 11.28 -7.19
C VAL A 26 -0.26 11.00 -5.71
N GLU A 27 -0.16 9.72 -5.35
CA GLU A 27 0.05 9.29 -3.97
C GLU A 27 1.47 9.66 -3.46
N LEU A 28 2.50 9.46 -4.30
CA LEU A 28 3.86 9.92 -4.01
C LEU A 28 3.90 11.44 -3.84
N LEU A 29 3.20 12.19 -4.70
CA LEU A 29 3.12 13.65 -4.59
C LEU A 29 2.41 14.08 -3.30
N TYR A 30 1.40 13.34 -2.83
CA TYR A 30 0.76 13.60 -1.54
C TYR A 30 1.72 13.36 -0.35
N ALA A 31 2.46 12.25 -0.38
CA ALA A 31 3.46 11.93 0.65
C ALA A 31 4.61 12.95 0.65
N VAL A 32 5.11 13.34 -0.53
CA VAL A 32 6.14 14.38 -0.70
C VAL A 32 5.62 15.73 -0.22
N ARG A 33 4.40 16.13 -0.59
CA ARG A 33 3.77 17.37 -0.12
C ARG A 33 3.70 17.39 1.41
N THR A 34 3.27 16.28 2.01
CA THR A 34 3.13 16.16 3.47
C THR A 34 4.48 16.22 4.17
N THR A 35 5.49 15.55 3.63
CA THR A 35 6.87 15.57 4.14
C THR A 35 7.47 16.97 4.06
N ILE A 36 7.28 17.68 2.93
CA ILE A 36 7.75 19.06 2.76
C ILE A 36 7.04 19.99 3.74
N ALA A 37 5.74 19.80 3.97
CA ALA A 37 4.95 20.65 4.86
C ALA A 37 5.29 20.46 6.35
N ARG A 38 5.72 19.26 6.77
CA ARG A 38 5.94 18.93 8.20
C ARG A 38 7.39 18.65 8.59
N ARG A 39 8.32 18.50 7.62
CA ARG A 39 9.74 18.13 7.84
C ARG A 39 9.95 16.84 8.67
N GLU A 40 8.94 15.99 8.77
CA GLU A 40 9.01 14.67 9.39
C GLU A 40 8.43 13.64 8.43
N LEU A 41 9.13 12.50 8.29
CA LEU A 41 8.58 11.32 7.62
C LEU A 41 7.56 10.68 8.56
N ILE A 42 6.31 11.14 8.49
CA ILE A 42 5.22 10.42 9.14
C ILE A 42 5.15 9.06 8.43
N ALA A 43 5.49 8.00 9.15
CA ALA A 43 5.57 6.66 8.57
C ALA A 43 4.19 6.12 8.17
N GLU A 44 3.12 6.62 8.80
CA GLU A 44 1.74 6.24 8.53
C GLU A 44 1.30 6.47 7.06
N PRO A 45 1.42 7.67 6.45
CA PRO A 45 1.11 7.87 5.03
C PRO A 45 2.04 7.07 4.11
N PHE A 46 3.33 6.93 4.43
CA PHE A 46 4.26 6.15 3.61
C PHE A 46 3.89 4.65 3.56
N LEU A 47 3.51 4.07 4.71
CA LEU A 47 3.04 2.69 4.80
C LEU A 47 1.73 2.47 4.02
N ILE A 48 0.81 3.44 4.07
CA ILE A 48 -0.43 3.39 3.28
C ILE A 48 -0.12 3.37 1.78
N VAL A 49 0.80 4.21 1.30
CA VAL A 49 1.25 4.19 -0.11
C VAL A 49 1.82 2.82 -0.48
N GLY A 50 2.67 2.25 0.37
CA GLY A 50 3.26 0.92 0.15
C GLY A 50 2.21 -0.20 0.05
N ILE A 51 1.17 -0.14 0.89
CA ILE A 51 0.04 -1.07 0.85
C ILE A 51 -0.72 -0.93 -0.48
N ILE A 52 -1.04 0.30 -0.90
CA ILE A 52 -1.79 0.52 -2.13
C ILE A 52 -0.97 0.12 -3.37
N ALA A 53 0.33 0.42 -3.39
CA ALA A 53 1.23 -0.02 -4.46
C ALA A 53 1.32 -1.56 -4.54
N SER A 54 1.34 -2.24 -3.41
CA SER A 54 1.32 -3.71 -3.39
C SER A 54 -0.02 -4.27 -3.91
N ILE A 55 -1.14 -3.64 -3.55
CA ILE A 55 -2.48 -4.00 -4.06
C ILE A 55 -2.56 -3.77 -5.58
N LYS A 56 -2.01 -2.67 -6.09
CA LYS A 56 -1.91 -2.40 -7.53
C LYS A 56 -1.30 -3.60 -8.24
N GLU A 57 -0.10 -3.99 -7.82
CA GLU A 57 0.69 -5.05 -8.46
C GLU A 57 -0.13 -6.35 -8.49
N ILE A 58 -0.80 -6.70 -7.38
CA ILE A 58 -1.68 -7.88 -7.28
C ILE A 58 -2.78 -7.84 -8.35
N VAL A 59 -3.45 -6.70 -8.55
CA VAL A 59 -4.53 -6.59 -9.54
C VAL A 59 -4.00 -6.79 -10.96
N VAL A 60 -2.89 -6.11 -11.31
CA VAL A 60 -2.28 -6.24 -12.65
C VAL A 60 -1.82 -7.67 -12.91
N LEU A 61 -1.17 -8.30 -11.92
CA LEU A 61 -0.69 -9.67 -12.02
C LEU A 61 -1.84 -10.67 -12.10
N SER A 62 -2.94 -10.44 -11.39
CA SER A 62 -4.13 -11.31 -11.44
C SER A 62 -4.77 -11.32 -12.83
N VAL A 63 -4.77 -10.17 -13.53
CA VAL A 63 -5.27 -10.11 -14.90
C VAL A 63 -4.35 -10.83 -15.87
N LYS A 64 -3.03 -10.65 -15.75
CA LYS A 64 -2.05 -11.40 -16.56
C LYS A 64 -2.14 -12.92 -16.30
N ALA A 65 -2.25 -13.32 -15.03
CA ALA A 65 -2.42 -14.72 -14.65
C ALA A 65 -3.68 -15.36 -15.26
N ALA A 66 -4.75 -14.58 -15.45
CA ALA A 66 -5.96 -15.05 -16.11
C ALA A 66 -5.73 -15.43 -17.59
N GLU A 67 -4.78 -14.78 -18.27
CA GLU A 67 -4.38 -15.10 -19.64
C GLU A 67 -3.53 -16.38 -19.74
N ASP A 68 -2.87 -16.76 -18.63
CA ASP A 68 -1.98 -17.92 -18.55
C ASP A 68 -2.67 -19.17 -17.99
N VAL A 69 -3.97 -19.11 -17.73
CA VAL A 69 -4.76 -20.26 -17.28
C VAL A 69 -4.62 -21.41 -18.28
N GLY A 70 -4.14 -22.56 -17.79
CA GLY A 70 -3.88 -23.75 -18.61
C GLY A 70 -2.43 -23.89 -19.10
N LYS A 71 -1.57 -22.88 -18.92
CA LYS A 71 -0.14 -22.93 -19.26
C LYS A 71 0.77 -23.45 -18.13
N GLY A 72 0.18 -24.03 -17.08
CA GLY A 72 0.84 -24.81 -16.03
C GLY A 72 1.92 -24.05 -15.24
N ALA A 73 3.13 -23.94 -15.82
CA ALA A 73 4.28 -23.28 -15.20
C ALA A 73 4.07 -21.76 -15.06
N GLU A 74 3.66 -21.06 -16.13
CA GLU A 74 3.48 -19.59 -16.12
C GLU A 74 2.38 -19.16 -15.14
N PHE A 75 1.29 -19.94 -15.07
CA PHE A 75 0.22 -19.72 -14.10
C PHE A 75 0.70 -19.92 -12.65
N SER A 76 1.49 -20.97 -12.40
CA SER A 76 1.98 -21.27 -11.06
C SER A 76 2.98 -20.22 -10.57
N ASP A 77 3.82 -19.68 -11.45
CA ASP A 77 4.73 -18.58 -11.13
C ASP A 77 3.96 -17.29 -10.81
N SER A 78 2.96 -16.94 -11.63
CA SER A 78 2.09 -15.79 -11.38
C SER A 78 1.34 -15.91 -10.04
N MET A 79 0.83 -17.10 -9.72
CA MET A 79 0.18 -17.37 -8.43
C MET A 79 1.14 -17.23 -7.24
N ARG A 80 2.40 -17.64 -7.41
CA ARG A 80 3.42 -17.50 -6.36
C ARG A 80 3.76 -16.02 -6.13
N GLU A 81 3.89 -15.24 -7.19
CA GLU A 81 4.19 -13.82 -7.09
C GLU A 81 3.04 -13.05 -6.43
N ILE A 82 1.78 -13.36 -6.79
CA ILE A 82 0.58 -12.85 -6.08
C ILE A 82 0.61 -13.22 -4.59
N ALA A 83 0.98 -14.45 -4.24
CA ALA A 83 1.06 -14.87 -2.84
C ALA A 83 2.12 -14.10 -2.05
N ILE A 84 3.29 -13.84 -2.66
CA ILE A 84 4.36 -13.03 -2.05
C ILE A 84 3.88 -11.59 -1.83
N LEU A 85 3.24 -10.99 -2.83
CA LEU A 85 2.68 -9.64 -2.70
C LEU A 85 1.58 -9.57 -1.64
N GLY A 86 0.72 -10.59 -1.55
CA GLY A 86 -0.28 -10.71 -0.49
C GLY A 86 0.36 -10.76 0.91
N ALA A 87 1.44 -11.54 1.07
CA ALA A 87 2.21 -11.57 2.32
C ALA A 87 2.84 -10.21 2.64
N LEU A 88 3.38 -9.51 1.64
CA LEU A 88 3.94 -8.16 1.80
C LEU A 88 2.87 -7.17 2.30
N VAL A 89 1.67 -7.19 1.74
CA VAL A 89 0.54 -6.37 2.20
C VAL A 89 0.24 -6.61 3.68
N LEU A 90 0.20 -7.87 4.12
CA LEU A 90 -0.03 -8.21 5.53
C LEU A 90 1.07 -7.69 6.45
N VAL A 91 2.34 -7.81 6.04
CA VAL A 91 3.49 -7.29 6.80
C VAL A 91 3.42 -5.76 6.91
N LEU A 92 3.10 -5.06 5.82
CA LEU A 92 2.96 -3.60 5.84
C LEU A 92 1.76 -3.17 6.69
N GLY A 93 0.63 -3.89 6.62
CA GLY A 93 -0.53 -3.66 7.45
C GLY A 93 -0.25 -3.86 8.94
N LEU A 94 0.49 -4.92 9.29
CA LEU A 94 0.93 -5.17 10.66
C LEU A 94 1.87 -4.08 11.16
N THR A 95 2.81 -3.65 10.32
CA THR A 95 3.74 -2.55 10.63
C THR A 95 2.98 -1.25 10.89
N ALA A 96 2.00 -0.92 10.04
CA ALA A 96 1.14 0.25 10.22
C ALA A 96 0.31 0.16 11.50
N TRP A 97 -0.21 -1.03 11.83
CA TRP A 97 -0.96 -1.26 13.06
C TRP A 97 -0.09 -1.08 14.31
N LEU A 98 1.14 -1.61 14.29
CA LEU A 98 2.08 -1.46 15.40
C LEU A 98 2.48 0.00 15.64
N LEU A 99 2.73 0.76 14.58
CA LEU A 99 3.01 2.20 14.70
C LEU A 99 1.84 2.96 15.31
N ARG A 100 0.61 2.72 14.84
CA ARG A 100 -0.61 3.32 15.40
C ARG A 100 -0.83 2.96 16.86
N ARG A 101 -0.41 1.76 17.29
CA ARG A 101 -0.51 1.35 18.70
C ARG A 101 0.45 2.15 19.58
N LYS A 102 1.67 2.39 19.11
CA LYS A 102 2.70 3.11 19.86
C LYS A 102 2.41 4.61 20.00
N GLU A 103 1.78 5.22 19.00
CA GLU A 103 1.31 6.61 19.09
C GLU A 103 0.09 6.79 20.02
N ARG A 104 -0.57 5.69 20.43
CA ARG A 104 -1.72 5.68 21.34
C ARG A 104 -1.37 5.35 22.79
N GLU A 105 -0.10 5.05 23.11
CA GLU A 105 0.37 5.15 24.49
C GLU A 105 0.49 6.66 24.79
N PRO A 106 -0.41 7.23 25.60
CA PRO A 106 -0.27 8.60 26.03
C PRO A 106 1.06 8.71 26.77
N ASP A 107 1.65 9.90 26.72
CA ASP A 107 2.73 10.31 27.61
C ASP A 107 2.24 10.24 29.08
N GLU A 108 2.17 9.03 29.64
CA GLU A 108 2.13 8.78 31.07
C GLU A 108 3.56 9.01 31.58
N GLY A 109 3.92 10.25 31.93
CA GLY A 109 5.22 10.45 32.57
C GLY A 109 5.83 11.84 32.72
N ARG A 110 5.07 12.94 32.63
CA ARG A 110 5.48 14.23 33.26
C ARG A 110 4.41 14.65 34.25
N ASN A 111 4.41 14.00 35.42
CA ASN A 111 5.01 14.48 36.67
C ASN A 111 4.35 15.80 37.10
N ALA A 112 3.41 15.76 38.06
CA ALA A 112 3.70 15.64 39.49
C ALA A 112 4.46 16.86 40.08
N ASP A 113 4.80 17.86 39.27
CA ASP A 113 5.49 19.08 39.71
C ASP A 113 4.51 20.20 40.10
N GLU A 114 3.22 20.09 39.73
CA GLU A 114 2.19 21.11 40.04
C GLU A 114 1.58 20.95 41.44
N GLU A 115 1.62 19.75 42.03
CA GLU A 115 0.98 19.50 43.33
C GLU A 115 1.82 20.02 44.52
N ASP A 116 3.16 20.10 44.37
CA ASP A 116 4.06 20.73 45.34
C ASP A 116 4.13 22.27 45.18
N ALA A 117 3.88 22.81 43.99
CA ALA A 117 3.80 24.26 43.76
C ALA A 117 2.53 24.90 44.34
N ALA A 118 1.46 24.11 44.54
CA ALA A 118 0.20 24.59 45.11
C ALA A 118 0.21 24.65 46.66
N LYS A 119 1.28 24.18 47.32
CA LYS A 119 1.41 24.12 48.79
C LYS A 119 2.52 25.02 49.38
N ALA A 120 3.23 25.79 48.58
CA ALA A 120 4.25 26.75 49.01
C ALA A 120 3.71 28.20 48.98
#